data_AF-A0A953NU35-F1
#
_entry.id   AF-A0A953NU35-F1
#
_cell.length_a   1.000
_cell.length_b   1.000
_cell.length_c   1.000
_cell.angle_alpha   90.00
_cell.angle_beta   90.00
_cell.angle_gamma   90.00
#
_symmetry.space_group_name_H-M   'P 1'
#
loop_
_entity.id
_entity.type
_entity.pdbx_description
1 polymer ?
#
loop_
_entity_poly.entity_id
_entity_poly.type
_entity_poly.pdbx_seq_one_letter_code
_entity_poly.pdbx_strand_id
1 'polypeptide(L)'
;MAVPDFNPARKPHVYDLLGQVNAAFARVTGKLSALEQTGIFDRRTMIRLYRLSKELQADTNYHLLETLQDLEEMHWARYGRHNSQNQP
;
A
#
# COMPACT_ATOMS: atom_id res chain seq x y z
N MET A 1 20.85 -6.92 4.43
CA MET A 1 20.00 -7.56 3.40
C MET A 1 20.33 -6.92 2.07
N ALA A 2 20.46 -7.69 0.99
CA ALA A 2 20.74 -7.14 -0.34
C ALA A 2 19.57 -6.26 -0.79
N VAL A 3 19.87 -5.02 -1.18
CA VAL A 3 18.88 -4.10 -1.73
C VAL A 3 18.41 -4.68 -3.06
N PRO A 4 17.11 -4.95 -3.25
CA PRO A 4 16.61 -5.37 -4.54
C PRO A 4 16.83 -4.24 -5.55
N ASP A 5 17.44 -4.57 -6.68
CA ASP A 5 17.65 -3.63 -7.78
C ASP A 5 16.27 -3.25 -8.34
N PHE A 6 15.67 -2.19 -7.78
CA PHE A 6 14.34 -1.74 -8.16
C PHE A 6 14.43 -1.13 -9.56
N ASN A 7 13.61 -1.63 -10.48
CA ASN A 7 13.53 -1.05 -11.81
C ASN A 7 12.48 0.08 -11.76
N PRO A 8 12.86 1.36 -11.98
CA PRO A 8 11.93 2.49 -11.97
C PRO A 8 10.74 2.30 -12.93
N ALA A 9 10.92 1.55 -14.02
CA ALA A 9 9.85 1.22 -14.96
C ALA A 9 8.73 0.35 -14.36
N ARG A 10 8.98 -0.31 -13.22
CA ARG A 10 7.96 -1.09 -12.48
C ARG A 10 7.14 -0.24 -11.52
N LYS A 11 7.54 1.02 -11.26
CA LYS A 11 6.84 1.93 -10.34
C LYS A 11 5.34 2.07 -10.66
N PRO A 12 4.91 2.30 -11.93
CA PRO A 12 3.48 2.38 -12.25
C PRO A 12 2.74 1.08 -11.88
N HIS A 13 3.35 -0.07 -12.18
CA HIS A 13 2.75 -1.37 -11.87
C HIS A 13 2.56 -1.58 -10.35
N VAL A 14 3.50 -1.11 -9.51
CA VAL A 14 3.34 -1.21 -8.06
C VAL A 14 2.21 -0.31 -7.55
N TYR A 15 2.07 0.91 -8.08
CA TYR A 15 0.92 1.77 -7.75
C TYR A 15 -0.41 1.18 -8.22
N ASP A 16 -0.43 0.54 -9.40
CA ASP A 16 -1.63 -0.15 -9.89
C ASP A 16 -2.02 -1.30 -8.95
N LEU A 17 -1.05 -2.07 -8.45
CA LEU A 17 -1.28 -3.13 -7.46
C LEU A 17 -1.77 -2.55 -6.13
N LEU A 18 -1.20 -1.44 -5.65
CA LEU A 18 -1.68 -0.74 -4.45
C LEU A 18 -3.15 -0.28 -4.63
N GLY A 19 -3.50 0.23 -5.81
CA GLY A 19 -4.88 0.58 -6.15
C GLY A 19 -5.82 -0.62 -6.10
N GLN A 20 -5.40 -1.76 -6.64
CA GLN A 20 -6.17 -3.01 -6.61
C GLN A 20 -6.35 -3.55 -5.19
N VAL A 21 -5.32 -3.47 -4.34
CA VAL A 21 -5.39 -3.84 -2.92
C VAL A 21 -6.42 -2.96 -2.19
N ASN A 22 -6.37 -1.64 -2.39
CA ASN A 22 -7.35 -0.73 -1.80
C ASN A 22 -8.78 -0.98 -2.29
N ALA A 23 -8.95 -1.30 -3.58
CA ALA A 23 -10.24 -1.69 -4.12
C ALA A 23 -10.76 -2.99 -3.48
N ALA A 24 -9.88 -3.96 -3.17
CA ALA A 24 -10.26 -5.16 -2.45
C ALA A 24 -10.73 -4.86 -1.01
N PHE A 25 -10.05 -3.98 -0.28
CA PHE A 25 -10.51 -3.52 1.05
C PHE A 25 -11.87 -2.80 0.99
N ALA A 26 -12.10 -2.00 -0.05
CA ALA A 26 -13.42 -1.37 -0.26
C ALA A 26 -14.51 -2.42 -0.46
N ARG A 27 -14.24 -3.49 -1.22
CA ARG A 27 -15.16 -4.63 -1.39
C ARG A 27 -15.41 -5.34 -0.07
N VAL A 28 -14.39 -5.61 0.74
CA VAL A 28 -14.53 -6.22 2.08
C VAL A 28 -15.44 -5.36 2.95
N THR A 29 -15.19 -4.06 3.02
CA THR A 29 -16.01 -3.12 3.81
C THR A 29 -17.48 -3.14 3.36
N GLY A 30 -17.73 -3.16 2.04
CA GLY A 30 -19.07 -3.26 1.49
C GLY A 30 -19.77 -4.59 1.85
N LYS A 31 -19.04 -5.70 1.85
CA LYS A 31 -19.58 -7.01 2.28
C LYS A 31 -19.85 -7.07 3.78
N LEU A 32 -19.02 -6.45 4.61
CA LEU A 32 -19.30 -6.30 6.04
C LEU A 32 -20.60 -5.51 6.26
N SER A 33 -20.85 -4.44 5.50
CA SER A 33 -22.12 -3.71 5.57
C SER A 33 -23.32 -4.54 5.13
N ALA A 34 -23.18 -5.31 4.06
CA ALA A 34 -24.24 -6.24 3.65
C ALA A 34 -24.51 -7.31 4.72
N LEU A 35 -23.49 -7.83 5.39
CA LEU A 35 -23.64 -8.80 6.49
C LEU A 35 -24.28 -8.18 7.72
N GLU A 36 -23.95 -6.94 8.08
CA GLU A 36 -24.58 -6.21 9.18
C GLU A 36 -26.09 -6.06 8.97
N GLN A 37 -26.52 -5.77 7.73
CA GLN A 37 -27.92 -5.64 7.36
C GLN A 37 -28.72 -6.95 7.50
N THR A 38 -28.06 -8.12 7.53
CA THR A 38 -28.74 -9.40 7.78
C THR A 38 -29.21 -9.58 9.22
N GLY A 39 -28.64 -8.82 10.17
CA GLY A 39 -28.95 -8.94 11.59
C GLY A 39 -28.45 -10.22 12.27
N ILE A 40 -27.72 -11.09 11.56
CA ILE A 40 -27.19 -12.36 12.11
C ILE A 40 -26.05 -12.09 13.11
N PHE A 41 -25.22 -11.07 12.83
CA PHE A 41 -24.06 -10.74 13.64
C PHE A 41 -24.39 -9.62 14.62
N ASP A 42 -23.90 -9.74 15.85
CA ASP A 42 -24.06 -8.67 16.83
C ASP A 42 -23.24 -7.42 16.45
N ARG A 43 -23.71 -6.27 16.91
CA ARG A 43 -23.11 -4.96 16.61
C ARG A 43 -21.63 -4.88 17.02
N ARG A 44 -21.24 -5.52 18.13
CA ARG A 44 -19.85 -5.47 18.62
C ARG A 44 -18.93 -6.26 17.71
N THR A 45 -19.37 -7.42 17.23
CA THR A 45 -18.66 -8.20 16.21
C THR A 45 -18.49 -7.40 14.93
N MET A 46 -19.54 -6.77 14.42
CA MET A 46 -19.45 -5.95 13.21
C MET A 46 -18.47 -4.79 13.36
N ILE A 47 -18.57 -4.01 14.45
CA ILE A 47 -17.63 -2.92 14.75
C ILE A 47 -16.18 -3.41 14.77
N ARG A 48 -15.93 -4.57 15.40
CA ARG A 48 -14.58 -5.16 15.44
C ARG A 48 -14.08 -5.51 14.04
N LEU A 49 -14.90 -6.12 13.20
CA LEU A 49 -14.51 -6.51 11.83
C LEU A 49 -14.22 -5.29 10.96
N TYR A 50 -15.04 -4.23 11.05
CA TYR A 50 -14.74 -2.97 10.36
C TYR A 50 -13.42 -2.37 10.81
N ARG A 51 -13.17 -2.32 12.13
CA ARG A 51 -11.95 -1.74 12.68
C ARG A 51 -10.72 -2.50 12.20
N LEU A 52 -10.72 -3.83 12.31
CA LEU A 52 -9.62 -4.68 11.84
C LEU A 52 -9.38 -4.51 10.34
N SER A 53 -10.44 -4.44 9.54
CA SER A 53 -10.30 -4.22 8.09
C SER A 53 -9.67 -2.87 7.77
N LYS A 54 -9.98 -1.82 8.54
CA LYS A 54 -9.42 -0.48 8.35
C LYS A 54 -7.98 -0.36 8.85
N GLU A 55 -7.68 -0.97 10.00
CA GLU A 55 -6.32 -1.07 10.54
C GLU A 55 -5.41 -1.79 9.54
N LEU A 56 -5.82 -2.96 9.03
CA LEU A 56 -5.03 -3.71 8.05
C LEU A 56 -4.86 -2.96 6.73
N GLN A 57 -5.89 -2.25 6.25
CA GLN A 57 -5.79 -1.39 5.07
C GLN A 57 -4.75 -0.29 5.27
N ALA A 58 -4.80 0.39 6.42
CA ALA A 58 -3.88 1.48 6.73
C ALA A 58 -2.43 0.98 6.86
N ASP A 59 -2.23 -0.13 7.56
CA ASP A 59 -0.93 -0.77 7.75
C ASP A 59 -0.30 -1.23 6.41
N THR A 60 -1.12 -1.86 5.56
CA THR A 60 -0.70 -2.28 4.22
C THR A 60 -0.29 -1.07 3.36
N ASN A 61 -1.09 0.00 3.38
CA ASN A 61 -0.77 1.22 2.63
C ASN A 61 0.49 1.89 3.16
N TYR A 62 0.65 1.96 4.48
CA TYR A 62 1.83 2.54 5.12
C TYR A 62 3.10 1.82 4.66
N HIS A 63 3.18 0.51 4.85
CA HIS A 63 4.37 -0.26 4.50
C HIS A 63 4.70 -0.23 3.00
N LEU A 64 3.68 -0.29 2.12
CA LEU A 64 3.90 -0.23 0.69
C LEU A 64 4.41 1.15 0.25
N LEU A 65 3.85 2.24 0.80
CA LEU A 65 4.28 3.60 0.46
C LEU A 65 5.65 3.94 1.04
N GLU A 66 5.92 3.55 2.30
CA GLU A 66 7.23 3.72 2.95
C GLU A 66 8.31 3.00 2.15
N THR A 67 8.09 1.73 1.80
CA THR A 67 9.04 0.95 0.99
C THR A 67 9.28 1.59 -0.38
N LEU A 68 8.23 2.09 -1.04
CA LEU A 68 8.36 2.79 -2.31
C LEU A 68 9.18 4.08 -2.18
N GLN A 69 8.94 4.86 -1.12
CA GLN A 69 9.69 6.08 -0.84
C GLN A 69 11.17 5.80 -0.59
N ASP A 70 11.50 4.80 0.24
CA ASP A 70 12.88 4.40 0.52
C ASP A 70 13.63 4.01 -0.76
N LEU A 71 12.97 3.26 -1.64
CA LEU A 71 13.53 2.87 -2.94
C LEU A 71 13.76 4.11 -3.81
N GLU A 72 12.81 5.04 -3.86
CA GLU A 72 12.95 6.28 -4.62
C GLU A 72 14.12 7.12 -4.12
N GLU A 73 14.21 7.37 -2.82
CA GLU A 73 15.30 8.12 -2.20
C GLU A 73 16.66 7.49 -2.50
N MET A 74 16.74 6.15 -2.45
CA MET A 74 17.97 5.43 -2.79
C MET A 74 18.33 5.55 -4.28
N HIS A 75 17.34 5.49 -5.18
CA HIS A 75 17.54 5.72 -6.61
C HIS A 75 18.03 7.14 -6.88
N TRP A 76 17.41 8.16 -6.28
CA TRP A 76 17.85 9.55 -6.38
C TRP A 76 19.27 9.73 -5.87
N ALA A 77 19.63 9.13 -4.73
CA ALA A 77 20.98 9.19 -4.18
C ALA A 77 22.04 8.53 -5.10
N ARG A 78 21.67 7.46 -5.81
CA ARG A 78 22.56 6.72 -6.73
C ARG A 78 22.75 7.44 -8.06
N TYR A 79 21.68 7.92 -8.69
CA TYR A 79 21.72 8.56 -10.01
C TYR A 79 21.98 10.08 -9.94
N GLY A 80 21.54 10.75 -8.87
CA GLY A 80 21.83 12.16 -8.63
C GLY A 80 23.34 12.42 -8.48
N ARG A 81 24.09 11.51 -7.84
CA ARG A 81 25.56 11.60 -7.75
C ARG A 81 26.27 11.41 -9.09
N HIS A 82 25.70 10.61 -10.00
CA HIS A 82 26.30 10.35 -11.32
C HIS A 82 26.17 11.56 -12.27
N ASN A 83 25.09 12.34 -12.14
CA ASN A 83 24.91 13.55 -12.94
C ASN A 83 25.75 14.75 -12.45
N SER A 84 26.21 14.74 -11.20
CA SER A 84 27.06 15.81 -10.64
C SER A 84 28.56 15.67 -10.95
N GLN A 85 29.02 14.50 -11.41
CA GLN A 85 30.42 14.26 -11.81
C GLN A 85 30.69 14.51 -13.29
N ASN A 86 29.65 14.79 -14.09
CA ASN A 86 29.73 15.12 -15.51
C ASN A 86 29.28 16.57 -15.79
N GLN A 87 29.79 17.53 -15.02
CA GLN A 87 29.79 18.94 -15.43
C GLN A 87 31.23 19.35 -15.78
N PRO A 88 31.49 19.92 -16.97
CA PRO A 88 32.80 20.43 -17.37
C PRO A 88 33.25 21.64 -16.56
#